data_AF-A0A5Q4H371-F1
#
_entry.id   AF-A0A5Q4H371-F1
#
_cell.length_a   1.000
_cell.length_b   1.000
_cell.length_c   1.000
_cell.angle_alpha   90.00
_cell.angle_beta   90.00
_cell.angle_gamma   90.00
#
_symmetry.space_group_name_H-M   'P 1'
#
loop_
_entity.id
_entity.type
_entity.pdbx_description
1 polymer ?
#
loop_
_entity_poly.entity_id
_entity_poly.type
_entity_poly.pdbx_seq_one_letter_code
_entity_poly.pdbx_strand_id
1 'polypeptide(L)'
;MRFATGSLLLSFLAASTASADFSSRGIPDEASQEISRADGQRRLTCIAFAPNGGWSLLSGRNGYINRNIPDEVHRQMERIANDGHELKCIAFAPNGGWSLLYGRNGYINRNIPDEAHLAMHHRRELIWIAFGRNNEWSLFYE
;
A
#
# COMPACT_ATOMS: atom_id res chain seq x y z
N MET A 1 -18.94 -52.63 37.91
CA MET A 1 -18.85 -51.75 36.74
C MET A 1 -19.02 -50.32 37.21
N ARG A 2 -17.92 -49.56 37.33
CA ARG A 2 -17.91 -48.15 37.75
C ARG A 2 -17.46 -47.33 36.55
N PHE A 3 -18.28 -46.39 36.10
CA PHE A 3 -17.92 -45.43 35.05
C PHE A 3 -16.99 -44.37 35.66
N ALA A 4 -15.76 -44.29 35.14
CA ALA A 4 -14.83 -43.22 35.48
C ALA A 4 -15.11 -42.02 34.55
N THR A 5 -15.43 -40.90 35.18
CA THR A 5 -15.66 -39.58 34.59
C THR A 5 -14.44 -39.09 33.82
N GLY A 6 -14.63 -38.81 32.53
CA GLY A 6 -13.62 -38.19 31.66
C GLY A 6 -13.38 -36.74 32.05
N SER A 7 -12.14 -36.41 32.36
CA SER A 7 -11.65 -35.03 32.47
C SER A 7 -10.90 -34.71 31.18
N LEU A 8 -11.56 -33.99 30.27
CA LEU A 8 -10.89 -33.36 29.14
C LEU A 8 -10.63 -31.90 29.53
N LEU A 9 -9.43 -31.65 30.04
CA LEU A 9 -8.85 -30.32 30.11
C LEU A 9 -8.65 -29.83 28.67
N LEU A 10 -9.64 -29.11 28.15
CA LEU A 10 -9.50 -28.27 26.97
C LEU A 10 -8.60 -27.09 27.40
N SER A 11 -7.29 -27.21 27.22
CA SER A 11 -6.40 -26.07 27.29
C SER A 11 -6.78 -25.14 26.13
N PHE A 12 -7.23 -23.94 26.48
CA PHE A 12 -7.52 -22.85 25.56
C PHE A 12 -6.30 -22.65 24.66
N LEU A 13 -6.44 -23.04 23.39
CA LEU A 13 -5.58 -22.51 22.34
C LEU A 13 -5.88 -21.01 22.33
N ALA A 14 -4.92 -20.19 22.77
CA ALA A 14 -4.96 -18.77 22.47
C ALA A 14 -4.90 -18.66 20.95
N ALA A 15 -6.07 -18.56 20.32
CA ALA A 15 -6.15 -18.17 18.93
C ALA A 15 -5.53 -16.77 18.85
N SER A 16 -4.28 -16.69 18.39
CA SER A 16 -3.78 -15.42 17.90
C SER A 16 -4.67 -15.07 16.72
N THR A 17 -5.64 -14.19 16.94
CA THR A 17 -6.28 -13.48 15.84
C THR A 17 -5.25 -12.48 15.31
N ALA A 18 -4.20 -13.00 14.68
CA ALA A 18 -3.53 -12.23 13.66
C ALA A 18 -4.61 -12.03 12.59
N SER A 19 -5.04 -10.79 12.43
CA SER A 19 -5.88 -10.39 11.30
C SER A 19 -5.26 -10.98 10.03
N ALA A 20 -6.05 -11.75 9.28
CA ALA A 20 -5.61 -12.52 8.13
C ALA A 20 -5.46 -11.66 6.86
N ASP A 21 -5.62 -10.34 6.97
CA ASP A 21 -5.79 -9.48 5.81
C ASP A 21 -4.46 -9.08 5.17
N PHE A 22 -3.34 -9.20 5.89
CA PHE A 22 -2.03 -8.84 5.37
C PHE A 22 -0.89 -9.77 5.82
N SER A 23 0.03 -10.06 4.89
CA SER A 23 1.29 -10.75 5.19
C SER A 23 2.44 -10.08 4.43
N SER A 24 3.61 -9.99 5.06
CA SER A 24 4.83 -9.46 4.43
C SER A 24 6.05 -10.26 4.82
N ARG A 25 7.11 -10.15 4.02
CA ARG A 25 8.39 -10.81 4.27
C ARG A 25 9.53 -9.94 3.75
N GLY A 26 10.59 -9.81 4.54
CA GLY A 26 11.82 -9.13 4.12
C GLY A 26 11.66 -7.62 3.89
N ILE A 27 10.64 -7.00 4.49
CA ILE A 27 10.42 -5.56 4.45
C ILE A 27 11.06 -4.90 5.68
N PRO A 28 11.35 -3.59 5.66
CA PRO A 28 11.88 -2.89 6.83
C PRO A 28 10.97 -3.04 8.07
N ASP A 29 11.57 -3.21 9.26
CA ASP A 29 10.83 -3.39 10.51
C ASP A 29 9.85 -2.24 10.79
N GLU A 30 10.27 -1.00 10.52
CA GLU A 30 9.41 0.20 10.64
C GLU A 30 8.15 0.07 9.77
N ALA A 31 8.31 -0.39 8.51
CA ALA A 31 7.18 -0.58 7.61
C ALA A 31 6.24 -1.69 8.10
N SER A 32 6.80 -2.81 8.57
CA SER A 32 6.02 -3.94 9.12
C SER A 32 5.19 -3.53 10.34
N GLN A 33 5.76 -2.69 11.21
CA GLN A 33 5.05 -2.14 12.37
C GLN A 33 3.91 -1.20 11.95
N GLU A 34 4.14 -0.31 10.99
CA GLU A 34 3.09 0.61 10.54
C GLU A 34 1.95 -0.10 9.82
N ILE A 35 2.24 -1.13 9.03
CA ILE A 35 1.22 -2.01 8.45
C ILE A 35 0.38 -2.64 9.55
N SER A 36 1.03 -3.24 10.57
CA SER A 36 0.34 -3.89 11.68
C SER A 36 -0.54 -2.92 12.47
N ARG A 37 -0.09 -1.67 12.64
CA ARG A 37 -0.86 -0.61 13.29
C ARG A 37 -2.05 -0.17 12.44
N ALA A 38 -1.84 0.01 11.13
CA ALA A 38 -2.86 0.47 10.22
C ALA A 38 -3.98 -0.57 10.08
N ASP A 39 -3.64 -1.85 9.95
CA ASP A 39 -4.60 -2.96 9.83
C ASP A 39 -5.66 -2.97 10.96
N GLY A 40 -5.27 -2.59 12.17
CA GLY A 40 -6.17 -2.50 13.33
C GLY A 40 -6.97 -1.21 13.47
N GLN A 41 -6.75 -0.18 12.64
CA GLN A 41 -7.32 1.17 12.82
C GLN A 41 -7.97 1.76 11.57
N ARG A 42 -7.41 1.51 10.38
CA ARG A 42 -7.82 2.10 9.10
C ARG A 42 -7.55 1.11 7.97
N ARG A 43 -8.46 1.04 7.00
CA ARG A 43 -8.27 0.20 5.81
C ARG A 43 -6.99 0.58 5.07
N LEU A 44 -6.03 -0.35 4.98
CA LEU A 44 -4.85 -0.21 4.12
C LEU A 44 -5.28 -0.18 2.66
N THR A 45 -4.78 0.80 1.90
CA THR A 45 -5.13 0.95 0.48
C THR A 45 -3.94 0.69 -0.44
N CYS A 46 -2.72 0.98 -0.02
CA CYS A 46 -1.53 0.78 -0.83
C CYS A 46 -0.25 0.70 0.03
N ILE A 47 0.72 -0.10 -0.41
CA ILE A 47 2.11 -0.05 0.06
C ILE A 47 3.04 -0.06 -1.16
N ALA A 48 4.10 0.75 -1.13
CA ALA A 48 5.11 0.79 -2.18
C ALA A 48 6.51 0.92 -1.59
N PHE A 49 7.45 0.18 -2.19
CA PHE A 49 8.87 0.22 -1.85
C PHE A 49 9.63 0.96 -2.95
N ALA A 50 10.40 1.97 -2.55
CA ALA A 50 11.24 2.75 -3.44
C ALA A 50 12.60 2.06 -3.63
N PRO A 51 13.25 2.22 -4.80
CA PRO A 51 14.51 1.55 -5.11
C PRO A 51 15.69 1.99 -4.20
N ASN A 52 15.56 3.15 -3.55
CA ASN A 52 16.53 3.65 -2.56
C ASN A 52 16.33 3.07 -1.14
N GLY A 53 15.48 2.04 -0.99
CA GLY A 53 15.13 1.45 0.31
C GLY A 53 14.07 2.22 1.09
N GLY A 54 13.51 3.30 0.53
CA GLY A 54 12.36 3.99 1.09
C GLY A 54 11.06 3.21 0.91
N TRP A 55 10.02 3.65 1.59
CA TRP A 55 8.69 3.06 1.48
C TRP A 55 7.59 4.08 1.78
N SER A 56 6.39 3.80 1.28
CA SER A 56 5.19 4.59 1.54
C SER A 56 3.99 3.66 1.75
N LEU A 57 3.17 3.99 2.75
CA LEU A 57 1.96 3.30 3.14
C LEU A 57 0.78 4.27 3.04
N LEU A 58 -0.30 3.88 2.38
CA LEU A 58 -1.56 4.62 2.32
C LEU A 58 -2.64 3.89 3.11
N SER A 59 -3.46 4.64 3.84
CA SER A 59 -4.55 4.12 4.65
C SER A 59 -5.74 5.08 4.71
N GLY A 60 -6.95 4.52 4.69
CA GLY A 60 -8.18 5.30 4.60
C GLY A 60 -8.19 6.20 3.36
N ARG A 61 -8.81 7.38 3.49
CA ARG A 61 -8.97 8.32 2.37
C ARG A 61 -7.69 9.13 2.09
N ASN A 62 -7.12 9.78 3.11
CA ASN A 62 -5.96 10.68 2.96
C ASN A 62 -4.82 10.34 3.93
N GLY A 63 -4.90 9.21 4.64
CA GLY A 63 -3.87 8.81 5.60
C GLY A 63 -2.67 8.25 4.87
N TYR A 64 -1.47 8.71 5.24
CA TYR A 64 -0.23 8.14 4.72
C TYR A 64 0.90 8.22 5.73
N ILE A 65 1.84 7.29 5.62
CA ILE A 65 3.11 7.29 6.35
C ILE A 65 4.18 6.89 5.34
N ASN A 66 5.30 7.61 5.30
CA ASN A 66 6.39 7.31 4.40
C ASN A 66 7.75 7.56 5.05
N ARG A 67 8.77 6.88 4.52
CA ARG A 67 10.14 6.91 5.02
C ARG A 67 11.11 6.86 3.85
N ASN A 68 12.07 7.78 3.84
CA ASN A 68 13.16 7.81 2.85
C ASN A 68 12.66 7.78 1.39
N ILE A 69 11.54 8.44 1.10
CA ILE A 69 11.06 8.66 -0.27
C ILE A 69 11.52 10.05 -0.74
N PRO A 70 11.55 10.33 -2.06
CA PRO A 70 11.91 11.67 -2.53
C PRO A 70 10.98 12.74 -1.96
N ASP A 71 11.53 13.86 -1.45
CA ASP A 71 10.75 14.93 -0.81
C ASP A 71 9.64 15.49 -1.70
N GLU A 72 9.85 15.49 -3.01
CA GLU A 72 8.84 15.91 -3.98
C GLU A 72 7.58 15.05 -3.87
N VAL A 73 7.72 13.73 -3.74
CA VAL A 73 6.58 12.81 -3.58
C VAL A 73 5.85 13.13 -2.29
N HIS A 74 6.58 13.31 -1.18
CA HIS A 74 5.99 13.67 0.12
C HIS A 74 5.17 14.98 0.02
N ARG A 75 5.74 16.03 -0.60
CA ARG A 75 5.05 17.31 -0.77
C ARG A 75 3.80 17.20 -1.66
N GLN A 76 3.84 16.40 -2.72
CA GLN A 76 2.64 16.19 -3.55
C GLN A 76 1.56 15.44 -2.78
N MET A 77 1.92 14.41 -2.00
CA MET A 77 0.96 13.70 -1.15
C MET A 77 0.32 14.63 -0.12
N GLU A 78 1.12 15.46 0.56
CA GLU A 78 0.64 16.45 1.51
C GLU A 78 -0.33 17.44 0.86
N ARG A 79 0.04 17.98 -0.31
CA ARG A 79 -0.84 18.88 -1.07
C ARG A 79 -2.16 18.21 -1.44
N ILE A 80 -2.11 17.02 -2.05
CA ILE A 80 -3.31 16.26 -2.46
C ILE A 80 -4.23 15.99 -1.25
N ALA A 81 -3.64 15.59 -0.12
CA ALA A 81 -4.37 15.33 1.11
C ALA A 81 -5.02 16.60 1.68
N ASN A 82 -4.31 17.73 1.66
CA ASN A 82 -4.80 19.04 2.09
C ASN A 82 -5.90 19.58 1.18
N ASP A 83 -5.83 19.30 -0.12
CA ASP A 83 -6.85 19.62 -1.12
C ASP A 83 -8.09 18.70 -0.98
N GLY A 84 -8.09 17.74 -0.05
CA GLY A 84 -9.23 16.88 0.27
C GLY A 84 -9.43 15.71 -0.70
N HIS A 85 -8.47 15.48 -1.59
CA HIS A 85 -8.50 14.36 -2.53
C HIS A 85 -8.00 13.07 -1.90
N GLU A 86 -8.70 11.98 -2.19
CA GLU A 86 -8.32 10.63 -1.75
C GLU A 86 -7.03 10.17 -2.40
N LEU A 87 -6.06 9.72 -1.61
CA LEU A 87 -4.84 9.08 -2.08
C LEU A 87 -5.13 7.60 -2.36
N LYS A 88 -5.02 7.17 -3.62
CA LYS A 88 -5.38 5.81 -4.05
C LYS A 88 -4.19 4.89 -4.18
N CYS A 89 -3.12 5.38 -4.80
CA CYS A 89 -1.95 4.56 -5.11
C CYS A 89 -0.69 5.43 -5.19
N ILE A 90 0.43 4.87 -4.75
CA ILE A 90 1.79 5.34 -5.03
C ILE A 90 2.55 4.17 -5.64
N ALA A 91 3.31 4.41 -6.69
CA ALA A 91 4.22 3.43 -7.27
C ALA A 91 5.57 4.07 -7.52
N PHE A 92 6.64 3.35 -7.19
CA PHE A 92 8.02 3.74 -7.49
C PHE A 92 8.55 2.86 -8.62
N ALA A 93 9.09 3.50 -9.65
CA ALA A 93 9.75 2.83 -10.76
C ALA A 93 11.23 2.55 -10.41
N PRO A 94 11.82 1.46 -10.92
CA PRO A 94 13.21 1.11 -10.63
C PRO A 94 14.24 2.17 -11.04
N ASN A 95 13.92 2.98 -12.05
CA ASN A 95 14.73 4.11 -12.53
C ASN A 95 14.63 5.36 -11.64
N GLY A 96 13.98 5.28 -10.47
CA GLY A 96 13.73 6.40 -9.56
C GLY A 96 12.53 7.26 -9.94
N GLY A 97 11.81 6.92 -11.01
CA GLY A 97 10.52 7.52 -11.32
C GLY A 97 9.43 7.13 -10.31
N TRP A 98 8.30 7.81 -10.37
CA TRP A 98 7.18 7.55 -9.48
C TRP A 98 5.86 8.03 -10.07
N SER A 99 4.75 7.48 -9.56
CA SER A 99 3.39 7.89 -9.91
C SER A 99 2.50 7.88 -8.68
N LEU A 100 1.79 8.99 -8.45
CA LEU A 100 0.72 9.14 -7.46
C LEU A 100 -0.62 9.16 -8.18
N LEU A 101 -1.58 8.38 -7.70
CA LEU A 101 -2.97 8.39 -8.14
C LEU A 101 -3.86 8.91 -7.02
N TYR A 102 -4.79 9.80 -7.36
CA TYR A 102 -5.68 10.43 -6.39
C TYR A 102 -7.02 10.84 -7.00
N GLY A 103 -8.06 10.90 -6.15
CA GLY A 103 -9.42 11.18 -6.58
C GLY A 103 -9.87 10.23 -7.68
N ARG A 104 -10.71 10.71 -8.62
CA ARG A 104 -11.25 9.84 -9.68
C ARG A 104 -10.16 9.44 -10.70
N ASN A 105 -9.58 10.41 -11.39
CA ASN A 105 -8.54 10.20 -12.41
C ASN A 105 -7.37 11.17 -12.25
N GLY A 106 -7.17 11.71 -11.05
CA GLY A 106 -6.02 12.54 -10.76
C GLY A 106 -4.76 11.70 -10.72
N TYR A 107 -3.72 12.16 -11.39
CA TYR A 107 -2.39 11.59 -11.23
C TYR A 107 -1.31 12.66 -11.32
N ILE A 108 -0.20 12.42 -10.63
CA ILE A 108 1.05 13.15 -10.79
C ILE A 108 2.13 12.10 -10.95
N ASN A 109 2.94 12.19 -11.98
CA ASN A 109 4.03 11.26 -12.21
C ASN A 109 5.28 11.98 -12.70
N ARG A 110 6.42 11.33 -12.50
CA ARG A 110 7.73 11.82 -12.94
C ARG A 110 8.61 10.65 -13.34
N ASN A 111 9.27 10.78 -14.49
CA ASN A 111 10.25 9.81 -14.99
C ASN A 111 9.69 8.38 -15.09
N ILE A 112 8.43 8.26 -15.51
CA ILE A 112 7.78 6.98 -15.80
C ILE A 112 7.84 6.70 -17.31
N PRO A 113 7.63 5.46 -17.77
CA PRO A 113 7.60 5.14 -19.19
C PRO A 113 6.50 5.94 -19.91
N ASP A 114 6.79 6.44 -21.11
CA ASP A 114 5.85 7.26 -21.88
C ASP A 114 4.57 6.47 -22.23
N GLU A 115 4.70 5.17 -22.53
CA GLU A 115 3.56 4.31 -22.81
C GLU A 115 2.65 4.17 -21.58
N ALA A 116 3.22 4.14 -20.38
CA ALA A 116 2.44 4.11 -19.14
C ALA A 116 1.70 5.43 -18.95
N HIS A 117 2.37 6.57 -19.14
CA HIS A 117 1.74 7.89 -19.05
C HIS A 117 0.60 8.03 -20.08
N LEU A 118 0.82 7.59 -21.32
CA LEU A 118 -0.21 7.60 -22.36
C LEU A 118 -1.40 6.72 -22.00
N ALA A 119 -1.15 5.51 -21.48
CA ALA A 119 -2.20 4.60 -21.09
C ALA A 119 -3.05 5.14 -19.93
N MET A 120 -2.49 5.96 -19.03
CA MET A 120 -3.25 6.62 -17.96
C MET A 120 -4.35 7.56 -18.47
N HIS A 121 -4.28 8.05 -19.70
CA HIS A 121 -5.33 8.86 -20.34
C HIS A 121 -6.51 7.98 -20.80
N HIS A 122 -6.98 7.11 -19.92
CA HIS A 122 -8.09 6.20 -20.16
C HIS A 122 -9.42 6.81 -19.70
N ARG A 123 -10.54 6.39 -20.30
CA ARG A 123 -11.88 6.89 -19.93
C ARG A 123 -12.42 6.29 -18.62
N ARG A 124 -11.94 5.11 -18.27
CA ARG A 124 -12.29 4.39 -17.03
C ARG A 124 -11.51 4.93 -15.85
N GLU A 125 -11.97 4.65 -14.65
CA GLU A 125 -11.33 5.16 -13.46
C GLU A 125 -10.02 4.42 -13.21
N LEU A 126 -8.89 5.13 -13.17
CA LEU A 126 -7.61 4.51 -12.86
C LEU A 126 -7.48 4.33 -11.35
N ILE A 127 -7.32 3.08 -10.91
CA ILE A 127 -7.29 2.73 -9.49
C ILE A 127 -5.86 2.46 -9.00
N TRP A 128 -5.04 1.83 -9.83
CA TRP A 128 -3.73 1.33 -9.41
C TRP A 128 -2.73 1.27 -10.56
N ILE A 129 -1.46 1.44 -10.23
CA ILE A 129 -0.32 1.27 -11.12
C ILE A 129 0.81 0.53 -10.41
N ALA A 130 1.57 -0.30 -11.14
CA ALA A 130 2.90 -0.73 -10.75
C ALA A 130 3.91 -0.70 -11.89
N PHE A 131 5.18 -0.69 -11.49
CA PHE A 131 6.33 -0.76 -12.38
C PHE A 131 7.16 -2.01 -12.07
N GLY A 132 7.53 -2.74 -13.12
CA GLY A 132 8.45 -3.88 -13.07
C GLY A 132 9.90 -3.47 -13.38
N ARG A 133 10.82 -4.44 -13.35
CA ARG A 133 12.28 -4.18 -13.45
C ARG A 133 12.74 -3.76 -14.85
N ASN A 134 12.05 -4.20 -15.90
CA ASN A 134 12.49 -4.07 -17.29
C ASN A 134 11.58 -3.13 -18.10
N ASN A 135 11.28 -1.94 -17.55
CA ASN A 135 10.33 -0.99 -18.16
C ASN A 135 8.88 -1.53 -18.30
N GLU A 136 8.57 -2.60 -17.58
CA GLU A 136 7.24 -3.21 -17.51
C GLU A 136 6.34 -2.35 -16.62
N TRP A 137 5.05 -2.30 -16.94
CA TRP A 137 4.06 -1.61 -16.11
C TRP A 137 2.71 -2.29 -16.24
N SER A 138 1.87 -2.12 -15.22
CA SER A 138 0.47 -2.55 -15.25
C SER A 138 -0.41 -1.46 -14.67
N LEU A 139 -1.60 -1.31 -15.27
CA LEU A 139 -2.63 -0.36 -14.86
C LEU A 139 -3.91 -1.15 -14.61
N PHE A 140 -4.60 -0.82 -13.52
CA PHE A 140 -5.90 -1.40 -13.21
C PHE A 140 -6.97 -0.31 -13.21
N TYR A 141 -8.06 -0.58 -13.94
CA TYR A 141 -9.18 0.35 -14.10
C TYR A 141 -10.49 -0.26 -13.62
N GLU A 142 -11.34 0.59 -13.07
CA GLU A 142 -12.75 0.29 -12.72
C GLU A 142 -13.73 0.87 -13.74
#